data_AF-A0A938R309-F1
#
_entry.id   AF-A0A938R309-F1
#
_cell.length_a   1.000
_cell.length_b   1.000
_cell.length_c   1.000
_cell.angle_alpha   90.00
_cell.angle_beta   90.00
_cell.angle_gamma   90.00
#
_symmetry.space_group_name_H-M   'P 1'
#
loop_
_entity.id
_entity.type
_entity.pdbx_description
1 polymer ?
#
loop_
_entity_poly.entity_id
_entity_poly.type
_entity_poly.pdbx_seq_one_letter_code
_entity_poly.pdbx_strand_id
1 'polypeptide(L)'
;MTPTLDDRIAGSLLATAVGDALGYPHEFRTVAQVRREIGPAGLVDFVALQDPRFTRPFIVGTAHPPGTFTDDTQMTLAVAEALIEAGRPRTKAGHDALIQAMGRRFVDWFFSDDTDRSPGETTGIACKALHDVAARLDAARATTG
;
A
#
# COMPACT_ATOMS: atom_id res chain seq x y z
N MET A 1 30.74 -9.54 5.20
CA MET A 1 30.18 -8.75 6.31
C MET A 1 28.75 -9.21 6.52
N THR A 2 28.30 -9.46 7.76
CA THR A 2 26.93 -9.93 8.03
C THR A 2 26.04 -8.70 8.29
N PRO A 3 24.86 -8.57 7.66
CA PRO A 3 23.98 -7.43 7.89
C PRO A 3 23.48 -7.40 9.34
N THR A 4 23.51 -6.21 9.93
CA THR A 4 22.98 -5.91 11.27
C THR A 4 21.46 -6.07 11.30
N LEU A 5 20.85 -5.93 12.49
CA LEU A 5 19.39 -5.89 12.59
C LEU A 5 18.81 -4.68 11.85
N ASP A 6 19.44 -3.52 11.99
CA ASP A 6 18.98 -2.29 11.33
C ASP A 6 19.08 -2.41 9.81
N ASP A 7 20.17 -3.01 9.29
CA ASP A 7 20.31 -3.30 7.85
C ASP A 7 19.19 -4.23 7.36
N ARG A 8 18.78 -5.20 8.17
CA ARG A 8 17.69 -6.13 7.81
C ARG A 8 16.35 -5.44 7.82
N ILE A 9 16.07 -4.61 8.81
CA ILE A 9 14.81 -3.85 8.90
C ILE A 9 14.71 -2.87 7.73
N ALA A 10 15.75 -2.07 7.52
CA ALA A 10 15.81 -1.13 6.41
C ALA A 10 15.72 -1.85 5.06
N GLY A 11 16.48 -2.95 4.91
CA GLY A 11 16.45 -3.79 3.72
C GLY A 11 15.08 -4.40 3.45
N SER A 12 14.34 -4.84 4.47
CA SER A 12 12.99 -5.36 4.32
C SER A 12 12.01 -4.27 3.86
N LEU A 13 12.02 -3.09 4.47
CA LEU A 13 11.14 -1.99 4.07
C LEU A 13 11.45 -1.49 2.65
N LEU A 14 12.74 -1.34 2.32
CA LEU A 14 13.18 -0.97 0.98
C LEU A 14 12.82 -2.05 -0.06
N ALA A 15 13.03 -3.32 0.25
CA ALA A 15 12.72 -4.41 -0.66
C ALA A 15 11.22 -4.54 -0.92
N THR A 16 10.36 -4.24 0.07
CA THR A 16 8.91 -4.13 -0.15
C THR A 16 8.61 -3.06 -1.20
N ALA A 17 9.13 -1.84 -1.03
CA ALA A 17 8.89 -0.75 -1.97
C ALA A 17 9.47 -1.02 -3.38
N VAL A 18 10.66 -1.61 -3.46
CA VAL A 18 11.29 -1.99 -4.73
C VAL A 18 10.51 -3.10 -5.42
N GLY A 19 10.06 -4.12 -4.67
CA GLY A 19 9.30 -5.25 -5.21
C GLY A 19 7.94 -4.80 -5.75
N ASP A 20 7.24 -3.97 -4.99
CA ASP A 20 6.00 -3.31 -5.39
C ASP A 20 6.22 -2.51 -6.70
N ALA A 21 7.15 -1.55 -6.71
CA ALA A 21 7.41 -0.71 -7.88
C ALA A 21 7.89 -1.49 -9.13
N LEU A 22 8.59 -2.62 -8.96
CA LEU A 22 8.94 -3.52 -10.07
C LEU A 22 7.72 -4.31 -10.56
N GLY A 23 6.86 -4.74 -9.65
CA GLY A 23 5.69 -5.55 -9.95
C GLY A 23 4.56 -4.76 -10.60
N TYR A 24 4.35 -3.52 -10.18
CA TYR A 24 3.17 -2.72 -10.51
C TYR A 24 2.89 -2.61 -12.02
N PRO A 25 3.83 -2.24 -12.90
CA PRO A 25 3.55 -2.17 -14.35
C PRO A 25 3.25 -3.53 -15.00
N HIS A 26 3.57 -4.62 -14.29
CA HIS A 26 3.48 -6.00 -14.75
C HIS A 26 2.32 -6.77 -14.11
N GLU A 27 1.52 -6.13 -13.27
CA GLU A 27 0.34 -6.75 -12.69
C GLU A 27 -0.59 -7.28 -13.79
N PHE A 28 -1.21 -8.43 -13.53
CA PHE A 28 -2.08 -9.15 -14.49
C PHE A 28 -1.40 -9.59 -15.80
N ARG A 29 -0.06 -9.54 -15.89
CA ARG A 29 0.72 -10.09 -17.00
C ARG A 29 1.32 -11.44 -16.64
N THR A 30 1.30 -12.36 -17.59
CA THR A 30 2.06 -13.61 -17.50
C THR A 30 3.55 -13.34 -17.73
N VAL A 31 4.42 -14.19 -17.17
CA VAL A 31 5.87 -14.15 -17.41
C VAL A 31 6.21 -14.16 -18.91
N ALA A 32 5.46 -14.91 -19.72
CA ALA A 32 5.64 -14.96 -21.16
C ALA A 32 5.29 -13.63 -21.86
N GLN A 33 4.24 -12.93 -21.40
CA GLN A 33 3.93 -11.59 -21.90
C GLN A 33 5.02 -10.60 -21.51
N VAL A 34 5.46 -10.59 -20.26
CA VAL A 34 6.53 -9.70 -19.80
C VAL A 34 7.81 -9.92 -20.61
N ARG A 35 8.24 -11.17 -20.80
CA ARG A 35 9.44 -11.47 -21.60
C ARG A 35 9.32 -11.07 -23.07
N ARG A 36 8.12 -11.13 -23.64
CA ARG A 36 7.87 -10.70 -25.02
C ARG A 36 7.86 -9.19 -25.17
N GLU A 37 7.32 -8.47 -24.19
CA GLU A 37 7.10 -7.01 -24.24
C GLU A 37 8.33 -6.23 -23.76
N ILE A 38 8.93 -6.64 -22.63
CA ILE A 38 10.06 -5.96 -22.01
C ILE A 38 11.41 -6.52 -22.48
N GLY A 39 11.44 -7.81 -22.81
CA GLY A 39 12.63 -8.51 -23.30
C GLY A 39 12.94 -9.80 -22.53
N PRO A 40 13.80 -10.68 -23.07
CA PRO A 40 14.03 -12.03 -22.54
C PRO A 40 14.61 -12.05 -21.12
N ALA A 41 15.28 -10.97 -20.70
CA ALA A 41 15.82 -10.81 -19.35
C ALA A 41 14.73 -10.54 -18.29
N GLY A 42 13.51 -10.17 -18.69
CA GLY A 42 12.42 -9.85 -17.77
C GLY A 42 12.62 -8.50 -17.07
N LEU A 43 12.31 -8.45 -15.77
CA LEU A 43 12.30 -7.25 -14.96
C LEU A 43 13.72 -6.92 -14.50
N VAL A 44 14.42 -6.07 -15.26
CA VAL A 44 15.81 -5.65 -14.96
C VAL A 44 15.93 -4.18 -14.55
N ASP A 45 14.85 -3.41 -14.70
CA ASP A 45 14.78 -2.00 -14.36
C ASP A 45 13.33 -1.62 -14.04
N PHE A 46 13.13 -0.45 -13.43
CA PHE A 46 11.81 0.13 -13.26
C PHE A 46 11.26 0.59 -14.61
N VAL A 47 9.95 0.43 -14.79
CA VAL A 47 9.25 0.84 -16.01
C VAL A 47 8.01 1.65 -15.66
N ALA A 48 7.60 2.54 -16.56
CA ALA A 48 6.38 3.31 -16.36
C ALA A 48 5.15 2.41 -16.50
N LEU A 49 4.06 2.74 -15.80
CA LEU A 49 2.80 1.99 -15.90
C LEU A 49 2.26 1.91 -17.34
N GLN A 50 2.41 3.01 -18.08
CA GLN A 50 1.97 3.15 -19.47
C GLN A 50 3.14 3.08 -20.46
N ASP A 51 4.12 2.22 -20.19
CA ASP A 51 5.28 2.04 -21.07
C ASP A 51 4.82 1.63 -22.50
N PRO A 52 5.35 2.28 -23.56
CA PRO A 52 4.92 2.04 -24.94
C PRO A 52 5.22 0.63 -25.46
N ARG A 53 6.07 -0.15 -24.77
CA ARG A 53 6.32 -1.56 -25.09
C ARG A 53 5.13 -2.45 -24.76
N PHE A 54 4.23 -2.02 -23.87
CA PHE A 54 3.06 -2.81 -23.51
C PHE A 54 2.02 -2.78 -24.61
N THR A 55 1.64 -3.97 -25.08
CA THR A 55 0.68 -4.11 -26.18
C THR A 55 -0.75 -3.69 -25.82
N ARG A 56 -1.09 -3.72 -24.53
CA ARG A 56 -2.37 -3.26 -23.97
C ARG A 56 -2.18 -2.73 -22.54
N PRO A 57 -2.83 -1.62 -22.18
CA PRO A 57 -2.97 -1.25 -20.77
C PRO A 57 -3.92 -2.25 -20.10
N PHE A 58 -3.42 -3.00 -19.10
CA PHE A 58 -4.28 -3.80 -18.21
C PHE A 58 -4.74 -2.97 -17.01
N ILE A 59 -3.97 -1.93 -16.66
CA ILE A 59 -4.26 -1.00 -15.58
C ILE A 59 -4.71 0.33 -16.22
N VAL A 60 -5.89 0.81 -15.83
CA VAL A 60 -6.46 2.08 -16.26
C VAL A 60 -6.12 3.14 -15.22
N GLY A 61 -5.68 4.33 -15.62
CA GLY A 61 -5.34 5.40 -14.68
C GLY A 61 -4.37 6.43 -15.25
N THR A 62 -3.78 7.23 -14.36
CA THR A 62 -2.73 8.21 -14.64
C THR A 62 -1.43 7.55 -15.06
N ALA A 63 -0.62 8.26 -15.85
CA ALA A 63 0.73 7.81 -16.19
C ALA A 63 1.62 7.89 -14.94
N HIS A 64 1.99 6.73 -14.39
CA HIS A 64 2.96 6.66 -13.31
C HIS A 64 4.38 6.45 -13.85
N PRO A 65 5.35 7.27 -13.43
CA PRO A 65 6.74 7.15 -13.89
C PRO A 65 7.38 5.84 -13.39
N PRO A 66 8.54 5.45 -13.96
CA PRO A 66 9.30 4.33 -13.45
C PRO A 66 9.61 4.47 -11.95
N GLY A 67 9.33 3.42 -11.18
CA GLY A 67 9.66 3.36 -9.75
C GLY A 67 8.52 3.79 -8.82
N THR A 68 7.33 4.11 -9.35
CA THR A 68 6.15 4.35 -8.52
C THR A 68 5.67 3.06 -7.85
N PHE A 69 5.54 3.07 -6.52
CA PHE A 69 4.94 2.03 -5.70
C PHE A 69 3.41 2.22 -5.57
N THR A 70 2.69 1.22 -5.05
CA THR A 70 1.21 1.21 -4.94
C THR A 70 0.72 1.19 -3.48
N ASP A 71 -0.55 0.82 -3.32
CA ASP A 71 -1.21 0.50 -2.07
C ASP A 71 -0.40 -0.46 -1.19
N ASP A 72 0.32 -1.43 -1.75
CA ASP A 72 1.19 -2.35 -1.00
C ASP A 72 2.20 -1.58 -0.12
N THR A 73 2.92 -0.62 -0.70
CA THR A 73 3.87 0.22 0.04
C THR A 73 3.16 1.28 0.88
N GLN A 74 2.15 1.95 0.35
CA GLN A 74 1.44 3.01 1.08
C GLN A 74 0.77 2.49 2.35
N MET A 75 0.11 1.34 2.28
CA MET A 75 -0.49 0.69 3.45
C MET A 75 0.58 0.14 4.40
N THR A 76 1.71 -0.35 3.88
CA THR A 76 2.86 -0.74 4.74
C THR A 76 3.37 0.43 5.57
N LEU A 77 3.47 1.63 4.99
CA LEU A 77 3.84 2.85 5.71
C LEU A 77 2.81 3.20 6.79
N ALA A 78 1.51 3.10 6.47
CA ALA A 78 0.44 3.31 7.46
C ALA A 78 0.55 2.33 8.66
N VAL A 79 0.94 1.08 8.43
CA VAL A 79 1.23 0.12 9.52
C VAL A 79 2.44 0.56 10.35
N ALA A 80 3.54 0.93 9.69
CA ALA A 80 4.76 1.37 10.37
C ALA A 80 4.51 2.60 11.25
N GLU A 81 3.76 3.59 10.76
CA GLU A 81 3.39 4.77 11.51
C GLU A 81 2.47 4.45 12.70
N ALA A 82 1.51 3.54 12.53
CA ALA A 82 0.66 3.09 13.63
C ALA A 82 1.47 2.37 14.72
N LEU A 83 2.48 1.58 14.34
CA LEU A 83 3.41 0.95 15.29
C LEU A 83 4.27 2.00 16.01
N ILE A 84 4.71 3.04 15.32
CA ILE A 84 5.46 4.15 15.93
C ILE A 84 4.57 4.89 16.94
N GLU A 85 3.32 5.18 16.59
CA GLU A 85 2.34 5.82 17.48
C GLU A 85 2.05 4.98 18.73
N ALA A 86 1.79 3.67 18.55
CA ALA A 86 1.46 2.77 19.65
C ALA A 86 2.69 2.30 20.45
N GLY A 87 3.89 2.47 19.89
CA GLY A 87 5.14 1.93 20.44
C GLY A 87 5.17 0.41 20.42
N ARG A 88 5.34 -0.20 21.61
CA ARG A 88 5.42 -1.67 21.78
C ARG A 88 4.39 -2.15 22.80
N PRO A 89 3.09 -2.17 22.45
CA PRO A 89 2.05 -2.58 23.37
C PRO A 89 2.27 -4.01 23.90
N ARG A 90 1.94 -4.22 25.18
CA ARG A 90 2.03 -5.52 25.86
C ARG A 90 0.73 -5.90 26.59
N THR A 91 -0.30 -5.08 26.43
CA THR A 91 -1.61 -5.23 27.07
C THR A 91 -2.69 -5.29 26.00
N LYS A 92 -3.86 -5.87 26.34
CA LYS A 92 -5.01 -5.87 25.44
C LYS A 92 -5.38 -4.44 25.01
N ALA A 93 -5.48 -3.51 25.96
CA ALA A 93 -5.83 -2.12 25.66
C ALA A 93 -4.82 -1.46 24.71
N GLY A 94 -3.52 -1.75 24.85
CA GLY A 94 -2.50 -1.26 23.93
C GLY A 94 -2.61 -1.87 22.53
N HIS A 95 -2.93 -3.17 22.43
CA HIS A 95 -3.20 -3.81 21.13
C HIS A 95 -4.47 -3.24 20.48
N ASP A 96 -5.54 -3.03 21.25
CA ASP A 96 -6.75 -2.39 20.75
C ASP A 96 -6.42 -0.99 20.20
N ALA A 97 -5.61 -0.19 20.92
CA ALA A 97 -5.18 1.12 20.47
C ALA A 97 -4.36 1.08 19.17
N LEU A 98 -3.44 0.12 19.02
CA LEU A 98 -2.69 -0.10 17.77
C LEU A 98 -3.63 -0.43 16.60
N ILE A 99 -4.57 -1.35 16.79
CA ILE A 99 -5.53 -1.72 15.74
C ILE A 99 -6.39 -0.52 15.34
N GLN A 100 -6.82 0.30 16.30
CA GLN A 100 -7.53 1.54 16.02
C GLN A 100 -6.65 2.54 15.25
N ALA A 101 -5.37 2.67 15.61
CA ALA A 101 -4.42 3.55 14.92
C ALA A 101 -4.15 3.12 13.47
N MET A 102 -4.05 1.81 13.22
CA MET A 102 -3.95 1.25 11.88
C MET A 102 -5.24 1.51 11.07
N GLY A 103 -6.41 1.22 11.68
CA GLY A 103 -7.70 1.40 11.04
C GLY A 103 -7.95 2.84 10.61
N ARG A 104 -7.65 3.82 11.48
CA ARG A 104 -7.74 5.25 11.14
C ARG A 104 -6.85 5.59 9.95
N ARG A 105 -5.58 5.20 9.97
CA ARG A 105 -4.64 5.50 8.86
C ARG A 105 -5.05 4.87 7.54
N PHE A 106 -5.57 3.65 7.54
CA PHE A 106 -6.08 3.03 6.31
C PHE A 106 -7.28 3.79 5.76
N VAL A 107 -8.21 4.20 6.62
CA VAL A 107 -9.36 5.02 6.22
C VAL A 107 -8.90 6.38 5.69
N ASP A 108 -8.04 7.08 6.44
CA ASP A 108 -7.53 8.40 6.07
C ASP A 108 -6.79 8.34 4.72
N TRP A 109 -5.92 7.34 4.53
CA TRP A 109 -5.26 7.10 3.25
C TRP A 109 -6.27 6.83 2.13
N PHE A 110 -7.23 5.91 2.35
CA PHE A 110 -8.21 5.51 1.33
C PHE A 110 -9.06 6.68 0.80
N PHE A 111 -9.32 7.69 1.63
CA PHE A 111 -10.06 8.90 1.26
C PHE A 111 -9.16 10.10 0.91
N SER A 112 -7.83 9.94 0.92
CA SER A 112 -6.87 10.96 0.51
C SER A 112 -6.63 10.97 -0.99
N ASP A 113 -6.06 12.06 -1.49
CA ASP A 113 -5.61 12.20 -2.89
C ASP A 113 -4.49 11.21 -3.27
N ASP A 114 -3.84 10.60 -2.27
CA ASP A 114 -2.78 9.61 -2.48
C ASP A 114 -3.33 8.22 -2.86
N THR A 115 -4.65 8.00 -2.81
CA THR A 115 -5.31 6.75 -3.26
C THR A 115 -5.60 6.78 -4.75
N ASP A 116 -4.56 6.92 -5.57
CA ASP A 116 -4.60 6.89 -7.04
C ASP A 116 -4.10 5.55 -7.64
N ARG A 117 -3.71 4.60 -6.78
CA ARG A 117 -3.36 3.21 -7.12
C ARG A 117 -4.27 2.21 -6.40
N SER A 118 -5.53 2.64 -6.17
CA SER A 118 -6.57 2.07 -5.29
C SER A 118 -6.42 0.59 -4.89
N PRO A 119 -6.67 0.25 -3.62
CA PRO A 119 -6.48 -1.12 -3.15
C PRO A 119 -7.53 -2.06 -3.74
N GLY A 120 -7.32 -3.36 -3.53
CA GLY A 120 -8.33 -4.38 -3.84
C GLY A 120 -9.71 -4.08 -3.24
N GLU A 121 -10.76 -4.55 -3.91
CA GLU A 121 -12.16 -4.21 -3.60
C GLU A 121 -12.54 -4.46 -2.13
N THR A 122 -12.08 -5.57 -1.54
CA THR A 122 -12.35 -5.90 -0.14
C THR A 122 -11.82 -4.84 0.83
N THR A 123 -10.60 -4.35 0.61
CA THR A 123 -10.00 -3.27 1.41
C THR A 123 -10.80 -1.99 1.29
N GLY A 124 -11.22 -1.64 0.06
CA GLY A 124 -12.04 -0.47 -0.17
C GLY A 124 -13.42 -0.54 0.51
N ILE A 125 -14.08 -1.71 0.49
CA ILE A 125 -15.33 -1.94 1.22
C ILE A 125 -15.12 -1.77 2.73
N ALA A 126 -14.04 -2.32 3.27
CA ALA A 126 -13.73 -2.20 4.70
C ALA A 126 -13.47 -0.74 5.12
N CYS A 127 -12.70 0.01 4.34
CA CYS A 127 -12.42 1.42 4.65
C CYS A 127 -13.69 2.27 4.63
N LYS A 128 -14.59 2.06 3.66
CA LYS A 128 -15.90 2.73 3.62
C LYS A 128 -16.75 2.39 4.82
N ALA A 129 -16.85 1.10 5.18
CA ALA A 129 -17.63 0.67 6.33
C ALA A 129 -17.11 1.25 7.65
N LEU A 130 -15.78 1.29 7.83
CA LEU A 130 -15.15 1.89 9.01
C LEU A 130 -15.40 3.40 9.09
N HIS A 131 -15.30 4.11 7.96
CA HIS A 131 -15.59 5.54 7.89
C HIS A 131 -17.04 5.85 8.30
N ASP A 132 -18.01 5.10 7.77
CA ASP A 132 -19.42 5.26 8.11
C ASP A 132 -19.71 4.99 9.60
N VAL A 133 -19.07 3.97 10.18
CA VAL A 133 -19.21 3.65 11.60
C VAL A 133 -18.62 4.76 12.47
N ALA A 134 -17.43 5.27 12.13
CA ALA A 134 -16.81 6.36 12.86
C ALA A 134 -17.70 7.62 12.87
N ALA A 135 -18.21 8.03 11.70
CA ALA A 135 -19.11 9.17 11.58
C ALA A 135 -20.39 9.02 12.43
N ARG A 136 -20.98 7.81 12.49
CA ARG A 136 -22.16 7.53 13.32
C ARG A 136 -21.85 7.62 14.82
N LEU A 137 -20.69 7.13 15.25
CA LEU A 137 -20.28 7.19 16.66
C LEU A 137 -20.01 8.63 17.11
N ASP A 138 -19.39 9.44 16.26
CA ASP A 138 -19.14 10.86 16.55
C ASP A 138 -20.45 11.65 16.64
N ALA A 139 -21.39 11.42 15.72
CA ALA A 139 -22.71 12.01 15.77
C ALA A 139 -23.48 11.63 17.05
N ALA A 140 -23.42 10.36 17.45
CA ALA A 140 -24.06 9.90 18.69
C ALA A 140 -23.49 10.61 19.93
N ARG A 141 -22.16 10.77 20.00
CA ARG A 141 -21.48 11.49 21.09
C ARG A 141 -21.86 12.96 21.15
N ALA A 142 -22.00 13.62 20.00
CA ALA A 142 -22.43 15.01 19.91
C ALA A 142 -23.88 15.25 20.38
N THR A 143 -24.74 14.22 20.32
CA THR A 143 -26.14 14.31 20.81
C THR A 143 -26.32 13.98 22.30
N THR A 144 -25.28 13.48 22.96
CA THR A 144 -25.33 13.08 24.38
C THR A 144 -24.55 13.99 25.34
N GLY A 145 -23.92 15.05 24.82
CA GLY A 145 -23.25 16.11 25.61
C GLY A 145 -24.02 17.42 25.55
#